data_AF-A0A0F9T0U4-F1
#
_entry.id   AF-A0A0F9T0U4-F1
#
_cell.length_a   1.000
_cell.length_b   1.000
_cell.length_c   1.000
_cell.angle_alpha   90.00
_cell.angle_beta   90.00
_cell.angle_gamma   90.00
#
_symmetry.space_group_name_H-M   'P 1'
#
loop_
_entity.id
_entity.type
_entity.pdbx_description
1 polymer ?
#
loop_
_entity_poly.entity_id
_entity_poly.type
_entity_poly.pdbx_seq_one_letter_code
_entity_poly.pdbx_strand_id
1 'polypeptide(L)'
;MKFQFISQYSDTLGLAYKLQEDGHTVFFLNNSQAGTGLFEKKKAEADINILDGTNTLIGNHPNKLGASKATNLLLTSTDYAKTVLTSIDLPLLDKSIFTREGIYSVNNNPTILSTDIEIVIEAYFNGEQFLKPPYIILNCFLKKIAPEARLYKESLLKLQEPLRAMDYKGPIALRLIVNKERWQVIHFERRFRYSLFETLKKKLAQFFSELNSSSIKSLNFSSDWLIELPVNTLAIKDIPIEGIIKENKRHIWFRDVYQKENNLLSAGQDGSILFITSYGKTPNEAKRRAYRTFSNLTIPYSRVLYIDDKKIEQDYKSLCEWEWI
;
A
#
# COMPACT_ATOMS: atom_id res chain seq x y z
N MET A 1 -6.60 -1.14 22.64
CA MET A 1 -6.80 -2.33 21.78
C MET A 1 -5.48 -3.06 21.63
N LYS A 2 -5.50 -4.36 21.29
CA LYS A 2 -4.30 -5.14 20.98
C LYS A 2 -4.27 -5.41 19.47
N PHE A 3 -3.14 -5.15 18.84
CA PHE A 3 -2.90 -5.40 17.43
C PHE A 3 -1.69 -6.31 17.28
N GLN A 4 -1.77 -7.31 16.41
CA GLN A 4 -0.62 -8.09 16.00
C GLN A 4 -0.39 -7.90 14.51
N PHE A 5 0.79 -7.43 14.12
CA PHE A 5 1.23 -7.33 12.74
C PHE A 5 2.22 -8.44 12.44
N ILE A 6 2.08 -9.05 11.27
CA ILE A 6 3.05 -9.97 10.70
C ILE A 6 3.51 -9.33 9.38
N SER A 7 4.80 -9.02 9.25
CA SER A 7 5.35 -8.34 8.08
C SER A 7 6.69 -8.93 7.70
N GLN A 8 6.88 -9.26 6.43
CA GLN A 8 8.12 -9.82 5.89
C GLN A 8 9.14 -8.74 5.51
N TYR A 9 8.64 -7.56 5.10
CA TYR A 9 9.44 -6.45 4.55
C TYR A 9 9.17 -5.13 5.27
N SER A 10 8.67 -5.21 6.50
CA SER A 10 8.36 -4.06 7.36
C SER A 10 7.40 -3.05 6.74
N ASP A 11 6.61 -3.47 5.77
CA ASP A 11 5.66 -2.65 5.03
C ASP A 11 4.42 -2.28 5.83
N THR A 12 4.25 -2.83 7.04
CA THR A 12 3.28 -2.37 8.03
C THR A 12 3.91 -1.73 9.27
N LEU A 13 5.23 -1.53 9.27
CA LEU A 13 5.95 -0.97 10.41
C LEU A 13 5.42 0.42 10.79
N GLY A 14 5.17 1.28 9.79
CA GLY A 14 4.61 2.62 10.02
C GLY A 14 3.22 2.58 10.67
N LEU A 15 2.37 1.63 10.28
CA LEU A 15 1.05 1.43 10.89
C LEU A 15 1.18 0.96 12.35
N ALA A 16 2.01 -0.04 12.59
CA ALA A 16 2.29 -0.57 13.91
C ALA A 16 2.80 0.54 14.85
N TYR A 17 3.71 1.38 14.34
CA TYR A 17 4.31 2.46 15.11
C TYR A 17 3.26 3.50 15.49
N LYS A 18 2.40 3.92 14.54
CA LYS A 18 1.33 4.88 14.82
C LYS A 18 0.32 4.38 15.84
N LEU A 19 -0.08 3.11 15.75
CA LEU A 19 -1.00 2.52 16.74
C LEU A 19 -0.38 2.47 18.14
N GLN A 20 0.93 2.23 18.25
CA GLN A 20 1.64 2.27 19.52
C GLN A 20 1.73 3.70 20.06
N GLU A 21 2.02 4.70 19.21
CA GLU A 21 1.99 6.13 19.59
C GLU A 21 0.60 6.55 20.10
N ASP A 22 -0.47 5.99 19.53
CA ASP A 22 -1.86 6.20 19.95
C ASP A 22 -2.22 5.47 21.27
N GLY A 23 -1.26 4.81 21.93
CA GLY A 23 -1.43 4.13 23.22
C GLY A 23 -2.04 2.72 23.10
N HIS A 24 -1.94 2.08 21.95
CA HIS A 24 -2.37 0.68 21.78
C HIS A 24 -1.22 -0.31 22.00
N THR A 25 -1.58 -1.52 22.44
CA THR A 25 -0.60 -2.61 22.53
C THR A 25 -0.38 -3.19 21.14
N VAL A 26 0.84 -3.16 20.66
CA VAL A 26 1.20 -3.64 19.33
C VAL A 26 2.24 -4.75 19.45
N PHE A 27 1.95 -5.90 18.86
CA PHE A 27 2.88 -7.00 18.67
C PHE A 27 3.31 -6.98 17.21
N PHE A 28 4.61 -6.82 16.96
CA PHE A 28 5.15 -6.78 15.59
C PHE A 28 6.07 -7.97 15.37
N LEU A 29 5.67 -8.87 14.47
CA LEU A 29 6.45 -10.03 14.06
C LEU A 29 7.05 -9.77 12.69
N ASN A 30 8.37 -9.77 12.63
CA ASN A 30 9.14 -9.62 11.41
C ASN A 30 10.37 -10.52 11.46
N ASN A 31 10.62 -11.20 10.34
CA ASN A 31 11.77 -12.08 10.18
C ASN A 31 13.07 -11.29 9.90
N SER A 32 12.99 -9.98 9.65
CA SER A 32 14.15 -9.11 9.44
C SER A 32 14.54 -8.30 10.70
N GLN A 33 15.66 -7.59 10.63
CA GLN A 33 16.07 -6.66 11.70
C GLN A 33 15.28 -5.35 11.70
N ALA A 34 14.56 -5.04 10.63
CA ALA A 34 13.72 -3.85 10.58
C ALA A 34 12.59 -3.92 11.61
N GLY A 35 12.33 -2.78 12.25
CA GLY A 35 11.45 -2.65 13.42
C GLY A 35 12.08 -3.03 14.76
N THR A 36 13.33 -3.51 14.80
CA THR A 36 14.00 -3.82 16.08
C THR A 36 14.20 -2.55 16.90
N GLY A 37 13.95 -2.62 18.21
CA GLY A 37 14.10 -1.46 19.12
C GLY A 37 12.95 -0.45 19.04
N LEU A 38 12.12 -0.48 17.98
CA LEU A 38 10.85 0.24 17.94
C LEU A 38 9.75 -0.51 18.72
N PHE A 39 9.81 -1.83 18.69
CA PHE A 39 8.89 -2.72 19.38
C PHE A 39 9.64 -3.68 20.30
N GLU A 40 9.04 -4.03 21.43
CA GLU A 40 9.49 -5.17 22.21
C GLU A 40 9.24 -6.45 21.40
N LYS A 41 10.31 -7.12 20.97
CA LYS A 41 10.19 -8.43 20.32
C LYS A 41 9.72 -9.44 21.36
N LYS A 42 8.50 -9.96 21.22
CA LYS A 42 8.11 -11.20 21.89
C LYS A 42 8.44 -12.38 20.98
N LYS A 43 9.04 -13.45 21.54
CA LYS A 43 9.11 -14.73 20.84
C LYS A 43 7.68 -15.11 20.46
N ALA A 44 7.47 -15.48 19.20
CA ALA A 44 6.21 -16.11 18.80
C ALA A 44 6.01 -17.35 19.68
N GLU A 45 4.90 -17.42 20.41
CA GLU A 45 4.50 -18.66 21.07
C GLU A 45 4.29 -19.72 19.98
N ALA A 46 4.74 -20.95 20.25
CA ALA A 46 5.02 -22.00 19.26
C ALA A 46 3.83 -22.44 18.38
N ASP A 47 2.61 -21.98 18.67
CA ASP A 47 1.38 -22.33 17.94
C ASP A 47 0.96 -21.30 16.89
N ILE A 48 1.71 -20.22 16.71
CA ILE A 48 1.46 -19.27 15.62
C ILE A 48 2.16 -19.79 14.37
N ASN A 49 1.41 -20.51 13.53
CA ASN A 49 1.81 -20.78 12.15
C ASN A 49 2.05 -19.44 11.42
N ILE A 50 3.31 -18.99 11.40
CA ILE A 50 3.78 -17.87 10.58
C ILE A 50 3.73 -18.37 9.14
N LEU A 51 2.58 -18.19 8.50
CA LEU A 51 2.45 -18.43 7.07
C LEU A 51 3.18 -17.30 6.35
N ASP A 52 4.21 -17.72 5.63
CA ASP A 52 5.14 -16.88 4.88
C ASP A 52 4.40 -15.79 4.07
N GLY A 53 4.76 -14.53 4.34
CA GLY A 53 4.57 -13.43 3.42
C GLY A 53 3.27 -12.62 3.42
N THR A 54 2.49 -12.48 4.48
CA THR A 54 1.35 -11.53 4.42
C THR A 54 1.17 -10.61 5.62
N ASN A 55 0.93 -9.33 5.29
CA ASN A 55 0.41 -8.29 6.19
C ASN A 55 -0.90 -8.73 6.81
N THR A 56 -0.80 -9.43 7.93
CA THR A 56 -1.95 -9.92 8.68
C THR A 56 -1.99 -9.17 10.00
N LEU A 57 -3.11 -8.51 10.24
CA LEU A 57 -3.50 -7.84 11.47
C LEU A 57 -4.36 -8.81 12.29
N ILE A 58 -3.82 -9.43 13.33
CA ILE A 58 -4.58 -10.35 14.19
C ILE A 58 -5.06 -9.56 15.42
N GLY A 59 -6.38 -9.38 15.55
CA GLY A 59 -7.01 -8.92 16.78
C GLY A 59 -7.37 -10.10 17.68
N ASN A 60 -7.70 -9.85 18.96
CA ASN A 60 -8.10 -10.86 19.94
C ASN A 60 -9.46 -11.57 19.66
N HIS A 61 -9.95 -11.56 18.42
CA HIS A 61 -11.15 -12.26 17.98
C HIS A 61 -10.77 -13.26 16.88
N PRO A 62 -11.56 -14.33 16.63
CA PRO A 62 -11.25 -15.37 15.64
C PRO A 62 -11.10 -14.84 14.19
N ASN A 63 -11.42 -13.57 13.94
CA ASN A 63 -11.36 -12.94 12.64
C ASN A 63 -10.03 -12.18 12.48
N LYS A 64 -9.16 -12.71 11.62
CA LYS A 64 -7.88 -12.11 11.20
C LYS A 64 -8.17 -11.06 10.13
N LEU A 65 -7.61 -9.86 10.25
CA LEU A 65 -7.47 -8.94 9.11
C LEU A 65 -6.26 -9.38 8.30
N GLY A 66 -6.37 -9.46 6.98
CA GLY A 66 -5.31 -10.03 6.14
C GLY A 66 -5.46 -11.53 5.90
N ALA A 67 -4.55 -12.07 5.10
CA ALA A 67 -4.77 -13.23 4.25
C ALA A 67 -5.29 -14.48 4.97
N SER A 68 -6.43 -15.01 4.51
CA SER A 68 -6.73 -16.42 4.70
C SER A 68 -5.71 -17.27 3.91
N LYS A 69 -5.62 -18.58 4.20
CA LYS A 69 -4.78 -19.50 3.39
C LYS A 69 -5.06 -19.37 1.88
N ALA A 70 -6.32 -19.11 1.50
CA ALA A 70 -6.72 -18.89 0.11
C ALA A 70 -6.23 -17.54 -0.44
N THR A 71 -6.24 -16.49 0.37
CA THR A 71 -5.62 -15.22 -0.02
C THR A 71 -4.11 -15.41 -0.22
N ASN A 72 -3.39 -16.17 0.62
CA ASN A 72 -1.98 -16.50 0.37
C ASN A 72 -1.78 -17.15 -1.00
N LEU A 73 -2.62 -18.14 -1.34
CA LEU A 73 -2.56 -18.80 -2.64
C LEU A 73 -2.79 -17.82 -3.81
N LEU A 74 -3.68 -16.82 -3.69
CA LEU A 74 -3.85 -15.77 -4.71
C LEU A 74 -2.57 -14.96 -4.99
N LEU A 75 -1.51 -15.12 -4.21
CA LEU A 75 -0.36 -14.22 -4.23
C LEU A 75 0.96 -14.94 -4.32
N THR A 76 1.04 -16.11 -3.67
CA THR A 76 2.23 -16.94 -3.67
C THR A 76 2.16 -17.98 -4.76
N SER A 77 0.95 -18.33 -5.24
CA SER A 77 0.76 -19.21 -6.38
C SER A 77 0.30 -18.40 -7.59
N THR A 78 1.26 -18.13 -8.48
CA THR A 78 1.00 -17.55 -9.81
C THR A 78 -0.14 -18.26 -10.53
N ASP A 79 -0.20 -19.59 -10.45
CA ASP A 79 -1.23 -20.39 -11.12
C ASP A 79 -2.61 -20.22 -10.50
N TYR A 80 -2.70 -20.18 -9.16
CA TYR A 80 -3.97 -19.94 -8.49
C TYR A 80 -4.47 -18.52 -8.73
N ALA A 81 -3.60 -17.52 -8.60
CA ALA A 81 -3.90 -16.12 -8.91
C ALA A 81 -4.46 -16.00 -10.33
N LYS A 82 -3.74 -16.55 -11.30
CA LYS A 82 -4.13 -16.55 -12.71
C LYS A 82 -5.44 -17.30 -12.95
N THR A 83 -5.66 -18.43 -12.29
CA THR A 83 -6.92 -19.19 -12.39
C THR A 83 -8.09 -18.34 -11.93
N VAL A 84 -7.97 -17.69 -10.77
CA VAL A 84 -9.03 -16.81 -10.25
C VAL A 84 -9.24 -15.59 -11.14
N LEU A 85 -8.17 -14.93 -11.59
CA LEU A 85 -8.28 -13.74 -12.44
C LEU A 85 -8.83 -14.07 -13.83
N THR A 86 -8.50 -15.23 -14.38
CA THR A 86 -9.03 -15.72 -15.66
C THR A 86 -10.49 -16.14 -15.51
N SER A 87 -10.88 -16.75 -14.38
CA SER A 87 -12.26 -17.19 -14.15
C SER A 87 -13.26 -16.03 -13.99
N ILE A 88 -12.77 -14.80 -13.85
CA ILE A 88 -13.60 -13.58 -13.80
C ILE A 88 -13.37 -12.66 -15.01
N ASP A 89 -12.81 -13.20 -16.10
CA ASP A 89 -12.61 -12.50 -17.38
C ASP A 89 -11.86 -11.16 -17.24
N LEU A 90 -10.73 -11.16 -16.50
CA LEU A 90 -9.82 -10.01 -16.48
C LEU A 90 -8.79 -10.12 -17.63
N PRO A 91 -8.62 -9.07 -18.45
CA PRO A 91 -7.62 -9.06 -19.52
C PRO A 91 -6.21 -8.96 -18.92
N LEU A 92 -5.45 -10.06 -18.92
CA LEU A 92 -4.07 -10.12 -18.41
C LEU A 92 -3.07 -9.76 -19.52
N LEU A 93 -2.07 -8.94 -19.20
CA LEU A 93 -1.06 -8.46 -20.17
C LEU A 93 -0.08 -9.57 -20.61
N ASP A 94 0.28 -10.51 -19.72
CA ASP A 94 1.01 -11.74 -20.06
C ASP A 94 0.88 -12.79 -18.94
N LYS A 95 1.03 -14.07 -19.30
CA LYS A 95 0.85 -15.25 -18.46
C LYS A 95 1.96 -15.49 -17.42
N SER A 96 3.02 -14.66 -17.38
CA SER A 96 4.27 -14.88 -16.64
C SER A 96 4.57 -13.88 -15.49
N ILE A 97 3.72 -12.87 -15.26
CA ILE A 97 4.12 -11.63 -14.53
C ILE A 97 3.80 -11.62 -13.01
N PHE A 98 3.41 -12.75 -12.40
CA PHE A 98 3.08 -12.77 -10.97
C PHE A 98 4.28 -12.97 -10.01
N THR A 99 5.53 -12.87 -10.49
CA THR A 99 6.68 -12.94 -9.59
C THR A 99 6.84 -11.65 -8.79
N ARG A 100 7.04 -11.84 -7.49
CA ARG A 100 6.77 -10.92 -6.38
C ARG A 100 7.72 -9.72 -6.26
N GLU A 101 8.76 -9.65 -7.07
CA GLU A 101 9.75 -8.58 -7.04
C GLU A 101 9.71 -7.85 -8.38
N GLY A 102 9.15 -6.65 -8.35
CA GLY A 102 9.28 -5.67 -9.42
C GLY A 102 10.72 -5.16 -9.50
N ILE A 103 11.66 -6.03 -9.84
CA ILE A 103 12.95 -5.69 -10.44
C ILE A 103 13.25 -6.88 -11.36
N TYR A 104 13.27 -6.62 -12.66
CA TYR A 104 13.97 -7.31 -13.75
C TYR A 104 13.08 -7.30 -14.99
N SER A 105 13.57 -6.55 -15.97
CA SER A 105 13.05 -6.49 -17.34
C SER A 105 12.75 -7.88 -17.87
N VAL A 106 11.47 -8.19 -18.06
CA VAL A 106 11.10 -9.28 -18.96
C VAL A 106 11.34 -8.72 -20.37
N ASN A 107 12.45 -9.12 -20.99
CA ASN A 107 12.84 -8.78 -22.37
C ASN A 107 11.85 -9.28 -23.45
N ASN A 108 10.63 -9.67 -23.06
CA ASN A 108 9.50 -9.96 -23.95
C ASN A 108 8.40 -8.93 -23.72
N ASN A 109 8.76 -7.63 -23.72
CA ASN A 109 7.82 -6.55 -23.48
C ASN A 109 6.65 -6.65 -24.46
N PRO A 110 5.40 -6.88 -23.99
CA PRO A 110 4.26 -6.50 -24.79
C PRO A 110 4.43 -5.02 -25.12
N THR A 111 4.20 -4.66 -26.38
CA THR A 111 4.48 -3.31 -26.88
C THR A 111 3.63 -2.29 -26.11
N ILE A 112 4.21 -1.71 -25.06
CA ILE A 112 3.63 -0.56 -24.36
C ILE A 112 3.59 0.55 -25.40
N LEU A 113 2.38 0.94 -25.79
CA LEU A 113 2.19 2.00 -26.76
C LEU A 113 2.58 3.32 -26.10
N SER A 114 3.05 4.29 -26.88
CA SER A 114 3.33 5.64 -26.36
C SER A 114 2.08 6.33 -25.75
N THR A 115 0.90 5.81 -26.05
CA THR A 115 -0.41 6.27 -25.55
C THR A 115 -0.87 5.55 -24.28
N ASP A 116 -0.13 4.54 -23.83
CA ASP A 116 -0.50 3.74 -22.66
C ASP A 116 -0.15 4.48 -21.36
N ILE A 117 -1.10 4.48 -20.42
CA ILE A 117 -0.95 5.03 -19.06
C ILE A 117 -0.90 3.86 -18.08
N GLU A 118 0.20 3.77 -17.34
CA GLU A 118 0.30 2.84 -16.21
C GLU A 118 -0.34 3.45 -14.96
N ILE A 119 -1.32 2.74 -14.38
CA ILE A 119 -2.02 3.17 -13.17
C ILE A 119 -2.16 2.01 -12.18
N VAL A 120 -2.47 2.31 -10.94
CA VAL A 120 -3.02 1.31 -10.00
C VAL A 120 -4.43 1.73 -9.63
N ILE A 121 -5.40 0.83 -9.69
CA ILE A 121 -6.71 1.04 -9.08
C ILE A 121 -6.79 0.25 -7.78
N GLU A 122 -7.22 0.89 -6.70
CA GLU A 122 -7.18 0.29 -5.36
C GLU A 122 -8.46 0.64 -4.56
N ALA A 123 -8.87 -0.31 -3.72
CA ALA A 123 -9.97 -0.14 -2.78
C ALA A 123 -9.79 -1.08 -1.58
N TYR A 124 -10.42 -0.75 -0.46
CA TYR A 124 -10.50 -1.64 0.70
C TYR A 124 -11.69 -2.57 0.57
N PHE A 125 -11.52 -3.83 0.93
CA PHE A 125 -12.57 -4.83 1.00
C PHE A 125 -12.79 -5.22 2.47
N ASN A 126 -14.05 -5.27 2.92
CA ASN A 126 -14.38 -5.51 4.33
C ASN A 126 -14.84 -6.94 4.64
N GLY A 127 -14.69 -7.88 3.70
CA GLY A 127 -15.22 -9.24 3.78
C GLY A 127 -16.53 -9.43 3.03
N GLU A 128 -17.30 -8.37 2.80
CA GLU A 128 -18.59 -8.45 2.10
C GLU A 128 -18.59 -7.65 0.80
N GLN A 129 -18.05 -6.44 0.85
CA GLN A 129 -18.06 -5.48 -0.26
C GLN A 129 -16.83 -4.59 -0.24
N PHE A 130 -16.55 -3.96 -1.37
CA PHE A 130 -15.58 -2.87 -1.44
C PHE A 130 -16.12 -1.61 -0.76
N LEU A 131 -15.25 -0.97 0.03
CA LEU A 131 -15.51 0.31 0.65
C LEU A 131 -15.46 1.40 -0.41
N LYS A 132 -16.52 2.21 -0.47
CA LYS A 132 -16.58 3.37 -1.35
C LYS A 132 -15.93 4.57 -0.69
N PRO A 133 -15.26 5.45 -1.45
CA PRO A 133 -14.97 5.35 -2.89
C PRO A 133 -13.65 4.57 -3.18
N PRO A 134 -13.49 4.01 -4.38
CA PRO A 134 -12.19 3.54 -4.86
C PRO A 134 -11.28 4.73 -5.23
N TYR A 135 -10.01 4.45 -5.49
CA TYR A 135 -9.03 5.43 -5.92
C TYR A 135 -8.12 4.87 -6.99
N ILE A 136 -7.58 5.77 -7.81
CA ILE A 136 -6.48 5.47 -8.70
C ILE A 136 -5.19 6.03 -8.14
N ILE A 137 -4.09 5.42 -8.56
CA ILE A 137 -2.73 5.80 -8.24
C ILE A 137 -2.01 6.04 -9.56
N LEU A 138 -1.55 7.28 -9.72
CA LEU A 138 -0.71 7.70 -10.84
C LEU A 138 0.68 7.94 -10.25
N ASN A 139 1.61 7.04 -10.53
CA ASN A 139 2.93 7.00 -9.88
C ASN A 139 2.81 6.89 -8.34
N CYS A 140 2.99 7.99 -7.61
CA CYS A 140 2.88 8.06 -6.15
C CYS A 140 1.75 8.97 -5.67
N PHE A 141 0.92 9.47 -6.60
CA PHE A 141 -0.27 10.25 -6.27
C PHE A 141 -1.50 9.39 -6.23
N LEU A 142 -2.34 9.59 -5.21
CA LEU A 142 -3.62 8.94 -5.10
C LEU A 142 -4.73 9.96 -5.33
N LYS A 143 -5.74 9.52 -6.09
CA LYS A 143 -6.92 10.33 -6.37
C LYS A 143 -8.17 9.49 -6.26
N LYS A 144 -9.13 9.97 -5.46
CA LYS A 144 -10.48 9.43 -5.39
C LYS A 144 -11.16 9.46 -6.76
N ILE A 145 -11.82 8.37 -7.13
CA ILE A 145 -12.67 8.29 -8.34
C ILE A 145 -14.11 7.95 -7.95
N ALA A 146 -15.04 8.11 -8.89
CA ALA A 146 -16.44 7.75 -8.65
C ALA A 146 -16.58 6.22 -8.50
N PRO A 147 -17.42 5.71 -7.57
CA PRO A 147 -17.77 4.28 -7.53
C PRO A 147 -18.42 3.77 -8.83
N GLU A 148 -18.89 4.68 -9.67
CA GLU A 148 -19.56 4.42 -10.93
C GLU A 148 -18.59 4.38 -12.12
N ALA A 149 -17.33 4.75 -11.90
CA ALA A 149 -16.25 4.74 -12.87
C ALA A 149 -16.17 3.40 -13.60
N ARG A 150 -16.09 3.48 -14.93
CA ARG A 150 -16.05 2.31 -15.82
C ARG A 150 -14.90 1.40 -15.47
N LEU A 151 -13.71 1.96 -15.26
CA LEU A 151 -12.51 1.21 -14.91
C LEU A 151 -12.70 0.39 -13.63
N TYR A 152 -13.34 0.95 -12.59
CA TYR A 152 -13.60 0.24 -11.34
C TYR A 152 -14.55 -0.95 -11.53
N LYS A 153 -15.67 -0.72 -12.24
CA LYS A 153 -16.68 -1.76 -12.51
C LYS A 153 -16.12 -2.90 -13.35
N GLU A 154 -15.31 -2.58 -14.35
CA GLU A 154 -14.76 -3.57 -15.27
C GLU A 154 -13.55 -4.32 -14.69
N SER A 155 -12.82 -3.75 -13.72
CA SER A 155 -11.63 -4.35 -13.13
C SER A 155 -11.85 -4.82 -11.68
N LEU A 156 -11.56 -3.95 -10.71
CA LEU A 156 -11.46 -4.26 -9.30
C LEU A 156 -12.75 -4.85 -8.72
N LEU A 157 -13.91 -4.35 -9.14
CA LEU A 157 -15.21 -4.82 -8.63
C LEU A 157 -15.47 -6.30 -8.93
N LYS A 158 -14.94 -6.84 -10.03
CA LYS A 158 -15.10 -8.26 -10.39
C LYS A 158 -14.46 -9.22 -9.38
N LEU A 159 -13.54 -8.73 -8.55
CA LEU A 159 -12.90 -9.51 -7.49
C LEU A 159 -13.79 -9.67 -6.24
N GLN A 160 -14.92 -8.95 -6.15
CA GLN A 160 -15.75 -8.95 -4.93
C GLN A 160 -16.20 -10.35 -4.52
N GLU A 161 -16.73 -11.16 -5.44
CA GLU A 161 -17.23 -12.50 -5.12
C GLU A 161 -16.09 -13.46 -4.71
N PRO A 162 -14.96 -13.57 -5.46
CA PRO A 162 -13.81 -14.33 -5.01
C PRO A 162 -13.27 -13.90 -3.64
N LEU A 163 -13.19 -12.58 -3.38
CA LEU A 163 -12.70 -12.06 -2.10
C LEU A 163 -13.65 -12.35 -0.94
N ARG A 164 -14.97 -12.27 -1.18
CA ARG A 164 -15.99 -12.67 -0.21
C ARG A 164 -15.87 -14.14 0.15
N ALA A 165 -15.72 -15.01 -0.85
CA ALA A 165 -15.54 -16.45 -0.64
C ALA A 165 -14.28 -16.80 0.18
N MET A 166 -13.28 -15.92 0.19
CA MET A 166 -12.05 -16.06 0.96
C MET A 166 -12.08 -15.39 2.34
N ASP A 167 -13.20 -14.76 2.71
CA ASP A 167 -13.33 -13.85 3.87
C ASP A 167 -12.19 -12.82 3.93
N TYR A 168 -11.78 -12.30 2.77
CA TYR A 168 -10.67 -11.36 2.71
C TYR A 168 -11.06 -10.03 3.35
N LYS A 169 -10.15 -9.41 4.09
CA LYS A 169 -10.32 -8.06 4.64
C LYS A 169 -9.02 -7.26 4.50
N GLY A 170 -9.07 -6.11 3.84
CA GLY A 170 -7.89 -5.28 3.60
C GLY A 170 -7.87 -4.55 2.25
N PRO A 171 -6.73 -3.93 1.89
CA PRO A 171 -6.55 -3.24 0.61
C PRO A 171 -6.29 -4.22 -0.54
N ILE A 172 -6.94 -3.98 -1.67
CA ILE A 172 -6.72 -4.69 -2.93
C ILE A 172 -6.41 -3.66 -4.00
N ALA A 173 -5.32 -3.89 -4.74
CA ALA A 173 -4.88 -3.06 -5.84
C ALA A 173 -4.66 -3.90 -7.10
N LEU A 174 -5.02 -3.33 -8.25
CA LEU A 174 -4.66 -3.84 -9.57
C LEU A 174 -3.81 -2.79 -10.27
N ARG A 175 -2.59 -3.16 -10.65
CA ARG A 175 -1.75 -2.37 -11.54
C ARG A 175 -2.15 -2.67 -12.97
N LEU A 176 -2.47 -1.63 -13.73
CA LEU A 176 -3.06 -1.70 -15.05
C LEU A 176 -2.26 -0.88 -16.06
N ILE A 177 -2.26 -1.33 -17.31
CA ILE A 177 -2.03 -0.45 -18.47
C ILE A 177 -3.39 -0.04 -19.02
N VAL A 178 -3.61 1.25 -19.26
CA VAL A 178 -4.87 1.79 -19.78
C VAL A 178 -4.60 2.75 -20.92
N ASN A 179 -5.39 2.66 -21.98
CA ASN A 179 -5.48 3.67 -23.03
C ASN A 179 -6.97 3.91 -23.39
N LYS A 180 -7.27 4.71 -24.40
CA LYS A 180 -8.65 5.03 -24.80
C LYS A 180 -9.54 3.80 -25.06
N GLU A 181 -8.96 2.73 -25.58
CA GLU A 181 -9.72 1.59 -26.11
C GLU A 181 -9.76 0.40 -25.15
N ARG A 182 -8.70 0.22 -24.34
CA ARG A 182 -8.51 -0.98 -23.54
C ARG A 182 -7.82 -0.71 -22.22
N TRP A 183 -7.94 -1.68 -21.32
CA TRP A 183 -7.10 -1.83 -20.15
C TRP A 183 -6.65 -3.28 -19.99
N GLN A 184 -5.50 -3.48 -19.34
CA GLN A 184 -4.95 -4.80 -19.05
C GLN A 184 -4.33 -4.83 -17.66
N VAL A 185 -4.55 -5.91 -16.92
CA VAL A 185 -3.90 -6.16 -15.62
C VAL A 185 -2.46 -6.58 -15.84
N ILE A 186 -1.56 -5.87 -15.18
CA ILE A 186 -0.13 -6.21 -15.08
C ILE A 186 0.12 -7.00 -13.81
N HIS A 187 -0.37 -6.49 -12.67
CA HIS A 187 0.01 -6.99 -11.36
C HIS A 187 -1.08 -6.77 -10.31
N PHE A 188 -1.05 -7.58 -9.27
CA PHE A 188 -1.98 -7.56 -8.15
C PHE A 188 -1.24 -7.22 -6.85
N GLU A 189 -1.70 -6.20 -6.13
CA GLU A 189 -1.04 -5.71 -4.91
C GLU A 189 -2.01 -5.72 -3.72
N ARG A 190 -1.46 -5.85 -2.50
CA ARG A 190 -2.21 -5.74 -1.23
C ARG A 190 -1.41 -4.95 -0.21
N ARG A 191 -1.17 -3.70 -0.56
CA ARG A 191 -0.36 -2.82 0.26
C ARG A 191 -1.25 -1.80 0.93
N PHE A 192 -0.99 -1.56 2.21
CA PHE A 192 -1.57 -0.40 2.87
C PHE A 192 -0.91 0.87 2.32
N ARG A 193 -1.72 1.80 1.81
CA ARG A 193 -1.27 3.14 1.44
C ARG A 193 -1.43 4.07 2.63
N TYR A 194 -0.29 4.51 3.13
CA TYR A 194 -0.16 5.41 4.25
C TYR A 194 -0.81 6.77 4.03
N SER A 195 -0.79 7.26 2.79
CA SER A 195 -1.38 8.56 2.44
C SER A 195 -2.89 8.62 2.66
N LEU A 196 -3.60 7.49 2.58
CA LEU A 196 -5.02 7.42 2.88
C LEU A 196 -5.31 7.67 4.36
N PHE A 197 -4.43 7.17 5.24
CA PHE A 197 -4.60 7.34 6.68
C PHE A 197 -4.39 8.77 7.14
N GLU A 198 -3.64 9.57 6.39
CA GLU A 198 -3.44 10.99 6.71
C GLU A 198 -4.72 11.82 6.58
N THR A 199 -5.62 11.42 5.68
CA THR A 199 -6.91 12.12 5.46
C THR A 199 -8.11 11.39 6.04
N LEU A 200 -7.85 10.31 6.77
CA LEU A 200 -8.88 9.53 7.42
C LEU A 200 -9.45 10.31 8.61
N LYS A 201 -10.75 10.60 8.59
CA LYS A 201 -11.46 11.34 9.66
C LYS A 201 -11.71 10.52 10.93
N LYS A 202 -11.10 9.34 11.06
CA LYS A 202 -11.24 8.43 12.21
C LYS A 202 -9.88 7.92 12.65
N LYS A 203 -9.77 7.54 13.93
CA LYS A 203 -8.54 6.94 14.47
C LYS A 203 -8.25 5.61 13.77
N LEU A 204 -6.96 5.31 13.56
CA LEU A 204 -6.51 4.08 12.91
C LEU A 204 -7.08 2.81 13.58
N ALA A 205 -7.06 2.77 14.92
CA ALA A 205 -7.58 1.63 15.66
C ALA A 205 -9.07 1.37 15.44
N GLN A 206 -9.87 2.44 15.39
CA GLN A 206 -11.30 2.35 15.09
C GLN A 206 -11.49 1.84 13.65
N PHE A 207 -10.74 2.39 12.69
CA PHE A 207 -10.80 1.93 11.31
C PHE A 207 -10.53 0.43 11.18
N PHE A 208 -9.44 -0.08 11.77
CA PHE A 208 -9.13 -1.51 11.71
C PHE A 208 -10.18 -2.36 12.45
N SER A 209 -10.69 -1.90 13.59
CA SER A 209 -11.77 -2.60 14.31
C SER A 209 -13.04 -2.72 13.46
N GLU A 210 -13.44 -1.64 12.79
CA GLU A 210 -14.61 -1.65 11.92
C GLU A 210 -14.40 -2.45 10.64
N LEU A 211 -13.18 -2.41 10.08
CA LEU A 211 -12.79 -3.23 8.93
C LEU A 211 -12.88 -4.73 9.30
N ASN A 212 -12.38 -5.12 10.47
CA ASN A 212 -12.38 -6.52 10.91
C ASN A 212 -13.77 -7.06 11.20
N SER A 213 -14.66 -6.20 11.71
CA SER A 213 -16.05 -6.54 12.01
C SER A 213 -16.99 -6.37 10.81
N SER A 214 -16.45 -6.03 9.63
CA SER A 214 -17.24 -5.75 8.41
C SER A 214 -18.29 -4.64 8.58
N SER A 215 -18.17 -3.82 9.64
CA SER A 215 -19.16 -2.80 10.01
C SER A 215 -18.93 -1.48 9.24
N ILE A 216 -17.71 -1.25 8.74
CA ILE A 216 -17.44 -0.12 7.85
C ILE A 216 -17.99 -0.41 6.45
N LYS A 217 -18.76 0.53 5.89
CA LYS A 217 -19.34 0.42 4.54
C LYS A 217 -18.77 1.46 3.56
N SER A 218 -18.16 2.52 4.08
CA SER A 218 -17.53 3.59 3.29
C SER A 218 -16.36 4.23 4.03
N LEU A 219 -15.46 4.83 3.25
CA LEU A 219 -14.36 5.65 3.73
C LEU A 219 -14.68 7.12 3.46
N ASN A 220 -14.56 7.94 4.51
CA ASN A 220 -14.68 9.39 4.40
C ASN A 220 -13.27 10.00 4.46
N PHE A 221 -12.71 10.26 3.28
CA PHE A 221 -11.42 10.90 3.10
C PHE A 221 -11.52 12.09 2.14
N SER A 222 -10.46 12.90 2.07
CA SER A 222 -10.45 14.13 1.26
C SER A 222 -10.61 13.83 -0.24
N SER A 223 -11.24 14.73 -0.97
CA SER A 223 -11.21 14.74 -2.45
C SER A 223 -9.91 15.31 -3.02
N ASP A 224 -9.01 15.79 -2.16
CA ASP A 224 -7.70 16.30 -2.53
C ASP A 224 -6.82 15.22 -3.19
N TRP A 225 -5.75 15.66 -3.83
CA TRP A 225 -4.67 14.79 -4.27
C TRP A 225 -3.83 14.40 -3.06
N LEU A 226 -3.63 13.10 -2.87
CA LEU A 226 -2.72 12.58 -1.86
C LEU A 226 -1.42 12.19 -2.53
N ILE A 227 -0.30 12.26 -1.82
CA ILE A 227 1.00 11.76 -2.28
C ILE A 227 1.58 10.81 -1.21
N GLU A 228 2.21 9.73 -1.66
CA GLU A 228 3.01 8.81 -0.86
C GLU A 228 4.41 8.71 -1.46
N LEU A 229 5.29 9.60 -1.04
CA LEU A 229 6.65 9.75 -1.57
C LEU A 229 7.60 8.75 -0.89
N PRO A 230 8.08 7.69 -1.59
CA PRO A 230 9.11 6.82 -1.03
C PRO A 230 10.43 7.58 -0.88
N VAL A 231 11.03 7.47 0.30
CA VAL A 231 12.41 7.90 0.56
C VAL A 231 13.28 6.66 0.58
N ASN A 232 14.15 6.56 -0.42
CA ASN A 232 15.05 5.43 -0.58
C ASN A 232 16.49 5.86 -0.28
N THR A 233 17.33 4.94 0.18
CA THR A 233 18.79 5.09 0.29
C THR A 233 19.45 3.81 -0.23
N LEU A 234 20.77 3.70 -0.10
CA LEU A 234 21.48 2.45 -0.32
C LEU A 234 21.00 1.42 0.72
N ALA A 235 20.96 0.13 0.36
CA ALA A 235 20.64 -0.94 1.31
C ALA A 235 21.81 -1.19 2.28
N ILE A 236 22.14 -0.16 3.07
CA ILE A 236 23.22 -0.10 4.04
C ILE A 236 22.58 0.09 5.41
N LYS A 237 23.02 -0.75 6.34
CA LYS A 237 22.60 -0.71 7.73
C LYS A 237 23.29 0.46 8.45
N ASP A 238 22.65 0.97 9.51
CA ASP A 238 23.21 1.97 10.42
C ASP A 238 23.36 3.38 9.82
N ILE A 239 22.68 3.66 8.70
CA ILE A 239 22.53 5.03 8.20
C ILE A 239 21.64 5.81 9.17
N PRO A 240 22.10 6.94 9.75
CA PRO A 240 21.30 7.75 10.66
C PRO A 240 20.14 8.45 9.96
N ILE A 241 19.03 8.56 10.67
CA ILE A 241 17.81 9.24 10.22
C ILE A 241 17.51 10.37 11.20
N GLU A 242 17.81 11.59 10.79
CA GLU A 242 17.69 12.80 11.61
C GLU A 242 16.65 13.77 11.02
N GLY A 243 16.28 14.80 11.79
CA GLY A 243 15.35 15.84 11.34
C GLY A 243 13.86 15.50 11.49
N ILE A 244 13.55 14.41 12.20
CA ILE A 244 12.17 14.07 12.58
C ILE A 244 11.78 14.91 13.80
N ILE A 245 10.86 15.84 13.59
CA ILE A 245 10.32 16.76 14.61
C ILE A 245 8.82 16.51 14.78
N LYS A 246 8.23 17.01 15.87
CA LYS A 246 6.81 16.78 16.19
C LYS A 246 5.88 17.18 15.03
N GLU A 247 6.21 18.26 14.34
CA GLU A 247 5.42 18.88 13.28
C GLU A 247 5.39 18.04 12.00
N ASN A 248 6.51 17.39 11.64
CA ASN A 248 6.60 16.59 10.42
C ASN A 248 6.38 15.09 10.65
N LYS A 249 6.50 14.61 11.90
CA LYS A 249 6.37 13.18 12.27
C LYS A 249 5.03 12.55 11.87
N ARG A 250 3.95 13.33 11.78
CA ARG A 250 2.64 12.83 11.31
C ARG A 250 2.62 12.48 9.82
N HIS A 251 3.55 13.02 9.04
CA HIS A 251 3.70 12.82 7.60
C HIS A 251 4.71 11.72 7.26
N ILE A 252 5.31 11.06 8.27
CA ILE A 252 6.39 10.09 8.10
C ILE A 252 5.90 8.71 8.52
N TRP A 253 6.11 7.73 7.64
CA TRP A 253 5.75 6.33 7.83
C TRP A 253 6.96 5.45 7.65
N PHE A 254 7.42 4.85 8.74
CA PHE A 254 8.60 4.02 8.76
C PHE A 254 8.42 2.69 8.02
N ARG A 255 9.48 2.21 7.38
CA ARG A 255 9.54 0.89 6.74
C ARG A 255 10.83 0.16 7.10
N ASP A 256 11.97 0.55 6.55
CA ASP A 256 13.25 -0.16 6.75
C ASP A 256 14.12 0.51 7.82
N VAL A 257 13.59 0.64 9.04
CA VAL A 257 14.27 1.34 10.15
C VAL A 257 14.24 0.56 11.44
N TYR A 258 15.17 0.88 12.33
CA TYR A 258 15.25 0.34 13.68
C TYR A 258 15.77 1.41 14.65
N GLN A 259 15.62 1.20 15.96
CA GLN A 259 16.06 2.16 16.98
C GLN A 259 17.19 1.56 17.83
N LYS A 260 18.28 2.32 18.02
CA LYS A 260 19.42 1.97 18.88
C LYS A 260 19.88 3.20 19.65
N GLU A 261 19.98 3.11 20.98
CA GLU A 261 20.47 4.20 21.83
C GLU A 261 19.76 5.54 21.56
N ASN A 262 18.43 5.50 21.39
CA ASN A 262 17.57 6.64 21.01
C ASN A 262 17.76 7.21 19.59
N ASN A 263 18.65 6.64 18.78
CA ASN A 263 18.83 7.02 17.38
C ASN A 263 18.00 6.13 16.46
N LEU A 264 17.36 6.74 15.47
CA LEU A 264 16.71 6.04 14.36
C LEU A 264 17.73 5.76 13.27
N LEU A 265 17.83 4.49 12.88
CA LEU A 265 18.82 4.00 11.93
C LEU A 265 18.16 3.18 10.84
N SER A 266 18.73 3.19 9.63
CA SER A 266 18.38 2.26 8.55
C SER A 266 18.68 0.82 8.97
N ALA A 267 17.75 -0.10 8.70
CA ALA A 267 17.97 -1.53 8.89
C ALA A 267 18.66 -2.21 7.69
N GLY A 268 18.73 -1.53 6.54
CA GLY A 268 19.51 -1.95 5.37
C GLY A 268 18.95 -3.20 4.65
N GLN A 269 17.64 -3.44 4.72
CA GLN A 269 17.00 -4.60 4.09
C GLN A 269 16.79 -4.39 2.59
N ASP A 270 16.08 -3.33 2.20
CA ASP A 270 15.72 -3.05 0.80
C ASP A 270 16.01 -1.61 0.36
N GLY A 271 16.51 -0.77 1.29
CA GLY A 271 16.83 0.62 1.04
C GLY A 271 15.62 1.55 1.03
N SER A 272 14.39 1.05 1.20
CA SER A 272 13.18 1.86 1.30
C SER A 272 12.90 2.22 2.76
N ILE A 273 13.47 3.34 3.20
CA ILE A 273 13.55 3.70 4.62
C ILE A 273 12.19 4.11 5.18
N LEU A 274 11.50 5.00 4.49
CA LEU A 274 10.23 5.56 4.93
C LEU A 274 9.41 6.08 3.75
N PHE A 275 8.13 6.33 4.00
CA PHE A 275 7.28 7.10 3.11
C PHE A 275 6.96 8.44 3.75
N ILE A 276 6.97 9.48 2.92
CA ILE A 276 6.46 10.79 3.27
C ILE A 276 5.09 10.96 2.63
N THR A 277 4.08 11.29 3.43
CA THR A 277 2.73 11.52 2.95
C THR A 277 2.36 12.98 3.05
N SER A 278 1.50 13.42 2.13
CA SER A 278 0.89 14.74 2.17
C SER A 278 -0.36 14.77 1.29
N TYR A 279 -1.11 15.86 1.34
CA TYR A 279 -2.21 16.14 0.42
C TYR A 279 -2.29 17.61 0.02
N GLY A 280 -2.97 17.89 -1.10
CA GLY A 280 -3.18 19.22 -1.65
C GLY A 280 -4.26 19.24 -2.72
N LYS A 281 -4.77 20.43 -3.08
CA LYS A 281 -5.84 20.58 -4.07
C LYS A 281 -5.38 20.18 -5.48
N THR A 282 -4.06 20.25 -5.74
CA THR A 282 -3.41 19.84 -6.99
C THR A 282 -2.25 18.88 -6.71
N PRO A 283 -1.81 18.06 -7.69
CA PRO A 283 -0.61 17.25 -7.58
C PRO A 283 0.62 18.08 -7.18
N ASN A 284 0.81 19.26 -7.78
CA ASN A 284 1.92 20.15 -7.43
C ASN A 284 1.89 20.58 -5.95
N GLU A 285 0.71 20.92 -5.41
CA GLU A 285 0.60 21.31 -4.00
C GLU A 285 0.94 20.15 -3.06
N ALA A 286 0.41 18.96 -3.33
CA ALA A 286 0.71 17.76 -2.55
C ALA A 286 2.22 17.44 -2.61
N LYS A 287 2.82 17.50 -3.81
CA LYS A 287 4.26 17.34 -4.04
C LYS A 287 5.08 18.32 -3.22
N ARG A 288 4.83 19.64 -3.35
CA ARG A 288 5.59 20.69 -2.64
C ARG A 288 5.60 20.47 -1.13
N ARG A 289 4.45 20.07 -0.56
CA ARG A 289 4.33 19.80 0.89
C ARG A 289 5.12 18.55 1.32
N ALA A 290 5.07 17.46 0.53
CA ALA A 290 5.89 16.27 0.80
C ALA A 290 7.40 16.57 0.69
N TYR A 291 7.82 17.32 -0.33
CA TYR A 291 9.22 17.71 -0.50
C TYR A 291 9.72 18.63 0.62
N ARG A 292 8.87 19.50 1.16
CA ARG A 292 9.19 20.28 2.36
C ARG A 292 9.43 19.38 3.58
N THR A 293 8.64 18.31 3.75
CA THR A 293 8.90 17.33 4.80
C THR A 293 10.23 16.62 4.57
N PHE A 294 10.53 16.23 3.32
CA PHE A 294 11.80 15.60 2.96
C PHE A 294 13.00 16.52 3.22
N SER A 295 12.91 17.81 2.89
CA SER A 295 14.00 18.77 3.10
C SER A 295 14.34 19.03 4.57
N ASN A 296 13.45 18.65 5.49
CA ASN A 296 13.72 18.72 6.93
C ASN A 296 14.48 17.50 7.44
N LEU A 297 14.61 16.43 6.63
CA LEU A 297 15.30 15.20 7.02
C LEU A 297 16.77 15.25 6.62
N THR A 298 17.62 14.62 7.42
CA THR A 298 19.01 14.33 7.07
C THR A 298 19.20 12.82 7.09
N ILE A 299 19.33 12.25 5.90
CA ILE A 299 19.53 10.80 5.68
C ILE A 299 20.62 10.65 4.61
N PRO A 300 21.84 10.20 4.96
CA PRO A 300 22.92 9.98 4.01
C PRO A 300 22.49 9.11 2.82
N TYR A 301 22.92 9.51 1.62
CA TYR A 301 22.64 8.84 0.34
C TYR A 301 21.16 8.71 -0.02
N SER A 302 20.28 9.42 0.70
CA SER A 302 18.85 9.35 0.42
C SER A 302 18.49 10.05 -0.89
N ARG A 303 17.49 9.48 -1.56
CA ARG A 303 16.87 10.00 -2.76
C ARG A 303 15.37 9.78 -2.70
N VAL A 304 14.65 10.71 -3.28
CA VAL A 304 13.22 10.57 -3.58
C VAL A 304 13.04 10.36 -5.07
N LEU A 305 11.92 9.77 -5.45
CA LEU A 305 11.54 9.63 -6.84
C LEU A 305 11.41 11.01 -7.50
N TYR A 306 11.93 11.18 -8.72
CA TYR A 306 11.62 12.36 -9.53
C TYR A 306 10.17 12.26 -10.03
N ILE A 307 9.41 13.33 -9.86
CA ILE A 307 7.98 13.37 -10.15
C ILE A 307 7.69 14.52 -11.11
N ASP A 308 7.22 14.15 -12.30
CA ASP A 308 6.61 15.08 -13.26
C ASP A 308 5.11 15.20 -12.95
N ASP A 309 4.76 16.20 -12.15
CA ASP A 309 3.38 16.50 -11.76
C ASP A 309 2.51 16.95 -12.94
N LYS A 310 3.10 17.53 -14.00
CA LYS A 310 2.34 17.90 -15.21
C LYS A 310 1.89 16.67 -15.96
N LYS A 311 2.77 15.67 -16.08
CA LYS A 311 2.39 14.36 -16.65
C LYS A 311 1.26 13.71 -15.84
N ILE A 312 1.30 13.77 -14.51
CA ILE A 312 0.22 13.21 -13.66
C ILE A 312 -1.13 13.90 -13.93
N GLU A 313 -1.14 15.23 -14.06
CA GLU A 313 -2.35 15.98 -14.41
C GLU A 313 -2.86 15.62 -15.82
N GLN A 314 -1.95 15.48 -16.79
CA GLN A 314 -2.29 15.09 -18.16
C GLN A 314 -2.85 13.66 -18.23
N ASP A 315 -2.22 12.71 -17.55
CA ASP A 315 -2.66 11.31 -17.51
C ASP A 315 -4.05 11.22 -16.86
N TYR A 316 -4.27 11.92 -15.74
CA TYR A 316 -5.59 12.00 -15.10
C TYR A 316 -6.65 12.59 -16.02
N LYS A 317 -6.34 13.70 -16.69
CA LYS A 317 -7.25 14.34 -17.66
C LYS A 317 -7.60 13.38 -18.79
N SER A 318 -6.62 12.63 -19.30
CA SER A 318 -6.82 11.66 -20.37
C SER A 318 -7.76 10.53 -19.94
N LEU A 319 -7.61 10.02 -18.72
CA LEU A 319 -8.51 9.00 -18.16
C LEU A 319 -9.95 9.50 -18.01
N CYS A 320 -10.15 10.78 -17.62
CA CYS A 320 -11.47 11.39 -17.59
C CYS A 320 -12.06 11.55 -19.01
N GLU A 321 -11.27 12.03 -19.97
CA GLU A 321 -11.70 12.23 -21.37
C GLU A 321 -12.03 10.91 -22.08
N TRP A 322 -11.37 9.82 -21.69
CA TRP A 322 -11.67 8.46 -22.17
C TRP A 322 -12.80 7.78 -21.39
N GLU A 323 -13.40 8.48 -20.42
CA GLU A 323 -14.51 7.99 -19.59
C GLU A 323 -14.16 6.73 -18.78
N TRP A 324 -12.89 6.56 -18.43
CA TRP A 324 -12.47 5.47 -17.55
C TRP A 324 -12.79 5.76 -16.08
N ILE A 325 -12.66 7.02 -15.65
CA ILE A 325 -12.76 7.44 -14.24
C ILE A 325 -13.77 8.55 -13.97
#